data_AF-A0A660UN22-F1
#
_entry.id   AF-A0A660UN22-F1
#
_cell.length_a   1.000
_cell.length_b   1.000
_cell.length_c   1.000
_cell.angle_alpha   90.00
_cell.angle_beta   90.00
_cell.angle_gamma   90.00
#
_symmetry.space_group_name_H-M   'P 1'
#
loop_
_entity.id
_entity.type
_entity.pdbx_description
1 polymer ?
#
loop_
_entity_poly.entity_id
_entity_poly.type
_entity_poly.pdbx_seq_one_letter_code
_entity_poly.pdbx_strand_id
1 'polypeptide(L)'
;MSNLFNAIMLFVCIAITVGAFVFTLDEMGLYLFGLKWPFHCLLNHLFGIRCALCGMTRSFTAMAGGDPAGAFAYHRLGPVLFFLVVFQIPYRIWALAASPKKVGKRFRRVHAGLVAVVLTAVMVNWLIYLGGRLL
;
A
#
# COMPACT_ATOMS: atom_id res chain seq x y z
N MET A 1 -19.72 -9.23 13.79
CA MET A 1 -18.44 -8.48 13.67
C MET A 1 -17.62 -8.78 12.42
N SER A 2 -17.68 -9.96 11.79
CA SER A 2 -16.85 -10.29 10.60
C SER A 2 -17.16 -9.47 9.34
N ASN A 3 -18.43 -9.12 9.11
CA ASN A 3 -18.86 -8.51 7.84
C ASN A 3 -18.51 -7.03 7.78
N LEU A 4 -18.65 -6.29 8.90
CA LEU A 4 -18.25 -4.89 9.00
C LEU A 4 -16.74 -4.73 8.77
N PHE A 5 -15.92 -5.58 9.39
CA PHE A 5 -14.47 -5.57 9.17
C PHE A 5 -14.09 -5.85 7.71
N ASN A 6 -14.75 -6.83 7.08
CA ASN A 6 -14.52 -7.15 5.67
C ASN A 6 -14.93 -5.99 4.75
N ALA A 7 -16.05 -5.32 5.03
CA ALA A 7 -16.53 -4.17 4.27
C ALA A 7 -15.61 -2.96 4.40
N ILE A 8 -15.18 -2.61 5.63
CA ILE A 8 -14.22 -1.51 5.88
C ILE A 8 -12.91 -1.78 5.14
N MET A 9 -12.36 -2.99 5.27
CA MET A 9 -11.10 -3.32 4.60
C MET A 9 -11.21 -3.34 3.08
N LEU A 10 -12.35 -3.81 2.54
CA LEU A 10 -12.63 -3.75 1.12
C LEU A 10 -12.66 -2.29 0.63
N PHE A 11 -13.36 -1.42 1.34
CA PHE A 11 -13.41 0.01 1.04
C PHE A 11 -12.01 0.64 1.06
N VAL A 12 -11.20 0.34 2.07
CA VAL A 12 -9.82 0.81 2.17
C VAL A 12 -8.97 0.32 0.99
N CYS A 13 -9.05 -0.96 0.62
CA CYS A 13 -8.28 -1.50 -0.50
C CYS A 13 -8.70 -0.86 -1.84
N ILE A 14 -10.00 -0.67 -2.05
CA ILE A 14 -10.51 0.02 -3.25
C ILE A 14 -10.02 1.47 -3.27
N ALA A 15 -10.13 2.19 -2.16
CA ALA A 15 -9.67 3.57 -2.07
C ALA A 15 -8.16 3.70 -2.35
N ILE A 16 -7.35 2.77 -1.85
CA ILE A 16 -5.90 2.74 -2.12
C ILE A 16 -5.61 2.47 -3.59
N THR A 17 -6.26 1.45 -4.19
CA THR A 17 -6.04 1.11 -5.61
C THR A 17 -6.51 2.24 -6.53
N VAL A 18 -7.73 2.76 -6.32
CA VAL A 18 -8.25 3.91 -7.09
C VAL A 18 -7.37 5.13 -6.90
N GLY A 19 -6.95 5.40 -5.66
CA GLY A 19 -5.97 6.44 -5.36
C GLY A 19 -4.68 6.28 -6.16
N ALA A 20 -4.13 5.07 -6.26
CA ALA A 20 -2.92 4.82 -7.04
C ALA A 20 -3.08 5.16 -8.53
N PHE A 21 -4.28 5.02 -9.10
CA PHE A 21 -4.56 5.42 -10.49
C PHE A 21 -4.85 6.92 -10.64
N VAL A 22 -5.46 7.54 -9.62
CA VAL A 22 -5.89 8.95 -9.67
C VAL A 22 -4.76 9.91 -9.28
N PHE A 23 -3.93 9.52 -8.32
CA PHE A 23 -2.82 10.34 -7.83
C PHE A 23 -1.60 10.15 -8.74
N THR A 24 -1.07 11.28 -9.21
CA THR A 24 0.28 11.33 -9.79
C THR A 24 1.18 11.93 -8.72
N LEU A 25 2.25 11.22 -8.35
CA LEU A 25 3.17 11.68 -7.30
C LEU A 25 4.45 12.18 -7.95
N ASP A 26 4.84 13.42 -7.66
CA ASP A 26 6.11 13.98 -8.07
C ASP A 26 7.09 14.09 -6.86
N GLU A 27 8.35 14.42 -7.13
CA GLU A 27 9.44 14.52 -6.15
C GLU A 27 9.09 15.42 -4.93
N MET A 28 8.19 16.40 -5.11
CA MET A 28 7.87 17.42 -4.10
C MET A 28 6.37 17.53 -3.72
N GLY A 29 5.46 16.74 -4.30
CA GLY A 29 4.03 16.88 -3.98
C GLY A 29 3.11 15.85 -4.63
N LEU A 30 1.91 15.72 -4.06
CA LEU A 30 0.78 14.99 -4.65
C LEU A 30 0.16 15.85 -5.75
N TYR A 31 0.01 15.32 -6.96
CA TYR A 31 -0.79 15.93 -8.01
C TYR A 31 -2.11 15.17 -8.11
N LEU A 32 -3.22 15.89 -7.97
CA LEU A 32 -4.56 15.36 -8.15
C LEU A 32 -5.09 15.95 -9.45
N PHE A 33 -5.22 15.15 -10.51
CA PHE A 33 -5.65 15.62 -11.84
C PHE A 33 -4.82 16.82 -12.36
N GLY A 34 -3.50 16.83 -12.13
CA GLY A 34 -2.62 17.93 -12.53
C GLY A 34 -2.64 19.16 -11.61
N LEU A 35 -3.48 19.17 -10.58
CA LEU A 35 -3.48 20.19 -9.54
C LEU A 35 -2.50 19.81 -8.41
N LYS A 36 -1.50 20.66 -8.16
CA LYS A 36 -0.52 20.46 -7.09
C LYS A 36 -1.21 20.58 -5.73
N TRP A 37 -1.31 19.46 -5.02
CA TRP A 37 -1.87 19.40 -3.69
C TRP A 37 -0.86 19.99 -2.68
N PRO A 38 -1.30 20.84 -1.73
CA PRO A 38 -0.39 21.58 -0.85
C PRO A 38 0.31 20.70 0.19
N PHE A 39 -0.26 19.51 0.49
CA PHE A 39 0.36 18.56 1.41
C PHE A 39 1.48 17.79 0.71
N HIS A 40 2.71 18.14 1.10
CA HIS A 40 3.92 17.43 0.72
C HIS A 40 4.45 16.62 1.91
N CYS A 41 5.29 15.63 1.62
CA CYS A 41 5.91 14.79 2.64
C CYS A 41 6.86 15.64 3.49
N LEU A 42 6.42 16.08 4.68
CA LEU A 42 7.20 17.00 5.52
C LEU A 42 8.58 16.43 5.88
N LEU A 43 8.67 15.11 6.04
CA LEU A 43 9.94 14.41 6.30
C LEU A 43 10.93 14.51 5.13
N ASN A 44 10.42 14.47 3.90
CA ASN A 44 11.24 14.65 2.70
C ASN A 44 11.60 16.13 2.51
N HIS A 45 10.67 17.05 2.78
CA HIS A 45 10.91 18.48 2.62
C HIS A 45 11.89 19.02 3.66
N LEU A 46 11.77 18.63 4.92
CA LEU A 46 12.62 19.14 6.01
C LEU A 46 13.94 18.37 6.14
N PHE A 47 13.94 17.05 5.96
CA PHE A 47 15.11 16.20 6.23
C PHE A 47 15.65 15.50 4.98
N GLY A 48 14.99 15.67 3.82
CA GLY A 48 15.32 14.92 2.60
C GLY A 48 15.04 13.43 2.71
N ILE A 49 14.40 12.95 3.78
CA ILE A 49 14.22 11.52 4.06
C ILE A 49 12.91 11.05 3.41
N ARG A 50 13.03 10.05 2.53
CA ARG A 50 11.87 9.36 1.96
C ARG A 50 11.22 8.49 3.05
N CYS A 51 10.04 8.89 3.54
CA CYS A 51 9.32 8.08 4.53
C CYS A 51 8.73 6.81 3.89
N ALA A 52 8.47 5.78 4.70
CA ALA A 52 7.94 4.49 4.23
C ALA A 52 6.68 4.66 3.37
N LEU A 53 5.77 5.54 3.81
CA LEU A 53 4.51 5.80 3.13
C LEU A 53 4.72 6.56 1.81
N CYS A 54 5.50 7.64 1.80
CA CYS A 54 5.72 8.44 0.57
C CYS A 54 6.41 7.61 -0.53
N GLY A 55 7.41 6.78 -0.18
CA GLY A 55 8.03 5.85 -1.13
C GLY A 55 7.08 4.75 -1.60
N MET A 56 6.23 4.24 -0.70
CA MET A 56 5.22 3.24 -1.03
C MET A 56 4.14 3.78 -1.96
N THR A 57 3.62 4.98 -1.72
CA THR A 57 2.61 5.57 -2.59
C THR A 57 3.18 5.84 -3.97
N ARG A 58 4.44 6.31 -4.09
CA ARG A 58 5.13 6.44 -5.40
C ARG A 58 5.28 5.10 -6.12
N SER A 59 5.61 4.05 -5.36
CA SER A 59 5.69 2.70 -5.90
C SER A 59 4.33 2.21 -6.41
N PHE A 60 3.24 2.51 -5.69
CA PHE A 60 1.88 2.15 -6.09
C PHE A 60 1.42 2.90 -7.32
N THR A 61 1.71 4.21 -7.42
CA THR A 61 1.39 5.00 -8.62
C THR A 61 2.20 4.54 -9.83
N ALA A 62 3.47 4.17 -9.64
CA ALA A 62 4.29 3.59 -10.71
C ALA A 62 3.74 2.22 -11.18
N MET A 63 3.32 1.36 -10.25
CA MET A 63 2.63 0.10 -10.57
C MET A 63 1.33 0.34 -11.34
N ALA A 64 0.51 1.30 -10.90
CA ALA A 64 -0.74 1.66 -11.56
C ALA A 64 -0.50 2.25 -12.97
N GLY A 65 0.58 3.01 -13.14
CA GLY A 65 1.03 3.55 -14.43
C GLY A 65 1.71 2.52 -15.35
N GLY A 66 1.89 1.27 -14.91
CA GLY A 66 2.52 0.22 -15.70
C GLY A 66 4.05 0.24 -15.70
N ASP A 67 4.68 0.96 -14.78
CA ASP A 67 6.14 1.00 -14.58
C ASP A 67 6.55 0.22 -13.31
N PRO A 68 6.68 -1.12 -13.40
CA PRO A 68 7.12 -1.93 -12.27
C PRO A 68 8.59 -1.68 -11.91
N ALA A 69 9.43 -1.31 -12.87
CA ALA A 69 10.85 -1.06 -12.62
C ALA A 69 11.04 0.20 -11.76
N GLY A 70 10.37 1.29 -12.11
CA GLY A 70 10.29 2.49 -11.28
C GLY A 70 9.65 2.20 -9.92
N ALA A 71 8.62 1.36 -9.88
CA ALA A 71 7.99 0.96 -8.61
C ALA A 71 8.98 0.28 -7.65
N PHE A 72 9.82 -0.63 -8.14
CA PHE A 72 10.88 -1.26 -7.33
C PHE A 72 11.95 -0.26 -6.88
N ALA A 73 12.31 0.71 -7.73
CA ALA A 73 13.26 1.75 -7.38
C ALA A 73 12.74 2.67 -6.26
N TYR A 74 11.43 2.95 -6.24
CA TYR A 74 10.81 3.73 -5.16
C TYR A 74 10.68 2.95 -3.85
N HIS A 75 10.23 1.69 -3.91
CA HIS A 75 10.13 0.83 -2.75
C HIS A 75 10.19 -0.64 -3.16
N ARG A 76 11.23 -1.37 -2.70
CA ARG A 76 11.45 -2.78 -3.09
C ARG A 76 10.25 -3.69 -2.83
N LEU A 77 9.55 -3.48 -1.71
CA LEU A 77 8.34 -4.24 -1.35
C LEU A 77 7.03 -3.62 -1.85
N GLY A 78 7.10 -2.47 -2.53
CA GLY A 78 5.91 -1.75 -2.99
C GLY A 78 5.10 -2.54 -4.03
N PRO A 79 5.71 -3.11 -5.09
CA PRO A 79 5.00 -3.97 -6.04
C PRO A 79 4.32 -5.17 -5.38
N VAL A 80 5.02 -5.83 -4.45
CA VAL A 80 4.50 -6.99 -3.71
C VAL A 80 3.26 -6.59 -2.90
N LEU A 81 3.33 -5.48 -2.16
CA LEU A 81 2.20 -5.00 -1.39
C LEU A 81 1.05 -4.51 -2.27
N PHE A 82 1.33 -3.87 -3.40
CA PHE A 82 0.32 -3.46 -4.38
C PHE A 82 -0.50 -4.66 -4.85
N PHE A 83 0.16 -5.75 -5.25
CA PHE A 83 -0.53 -6.99 -5.63
C PHE A 83 -1.36 -7.54 -4.47
N LEU A 84 -0.84 -7.56 -3.25
CA LEU A 84 -1.62 -8.04 -2.08
C LEU A 84 -2.88 -7.22 -1.84
N VAL A 85 -2.84 -5.90 -2.03
CA VAL A 85 -4.00 -5.01 -1.93
C VAL A 85 -5.00 -5.32 -3.05
N VAL A 86 -4.52 -5.46 -4.29
CA VAL A 86 -5.37 -5.79 -5.45
C VAL A 86 -6.03 -7.16 -5.28
N PHE A 87 -5.29 -8.19 -4.85
CA PHE A 87 -5.82 -9.54 -4.60
C PHE A 87 -6.73 -9.61 -3.37
N GLN A 88 -6.60 -8.69 -2.40
CA GLN A 88 -7.53 -8.62 -1.28
C GLN A 88 -8.95 -8.23 -1.69
N ILE A 89 -9.11 -7.45 -2.77
CA ILE A 89 -10.42 -7.02 -3.27
C ILE A 89 -11.28 -8.23 -3.66
N PRO A 90 -10.89 -9.10 -4.61
CA PRO A 90 -11.70 -10.27 -4.99
C PRO A 90 -11.83 -11.26 -3.84
N TYR A 91 -10.79 -11.44 -3.00
CA TYR A 91 -10.88 -12.30 -1.83
C TYR A 91 -11.95 -11.84 -0.83
N ARG A 92 -12.02 -10.54 -0.54
CA ARG A 92 -13.00 -9.99 0.40
C ARG A 92 -14.40 -9.94 -0.20
N ILE A 93 -14.53 -9.68 -1.51
CA ILE A 93 -15.80 -9.82 -2.22
C ILE A 93 -16.30 -11.26 -2.11
N TRP A 94 -15.45 -12.25 -2.38
CA TRP A 94 -15.79 -13.66 -2.23
C TRP A 94 -16.16 -14.02 -0.79
N ALA A 95 -15.42 -13.52 0.21
CA ALA A 95 -15.71 -13.77 1.62
C ALA A 95 -17.01 -13.09 2.11
N LEU A 96 -17.47 -12.03 1.45
CA LEU A 96 -18.76 -11.39 1.71
C LEU A 96 -19.91 -12.12 1.00
N ALA A 97 -19.68 -12.58 -0.24
CA ALA A 97 -20.67 -13.32 -1.04
C ALA A 97 -20.87 -14.77 -0.55
N ALA A 98 -19.78 -15.49 -0.30
CA ALA A 98 -19.79 -16.79 0.34
C ALA A 98 -19.88 -16.58 1.86
N SER A 99 -21.10 -16.61 2.39
CA SER A 99 -21.45 -16.50 3.81
C SER A 99 -20.28 -16.82 4.78
N PRO A 100 -19.98 -15.98 5.79
CA PRO A 100 -18.73 -15.99 6.56
C PRO A 100 -18.39 -17.30 7.29
N LYS A 101 -19.35 -18.24 7.35
CA LYS A 101 -19.20 -19.61 7.84
C LYS A 101 -18.40 -20.53 6.90
N LYS A 102 -18.33 -20.23 5.59
CA LYS A 102 -17.59 -21.06 4.60
C LYS A 102 -16.10 -20.74 4.50
N VAL A 103 -15.67 -19.55 4.92
CA VAL A 103 -14.24 -19.20 4.95
C VAL A 103 -13.59 -19.85 6.16
N GLY A 104 -12.92 -20.99 5.93
CA GLY A 104 -12.27 -21.79 6.97
C GLY A 104 -11.33 -20.96 7.86
N LYS A 105 -11.34 -21.24 9.17
CA LYS A 105 -10.52 -20.53 10.18
C LYS A 105 -9.03 -20.53 9.83
N ARG A 106 -8.53 -21.60 9.20
CA ARG A 106 -7.13 -21.73 8.74
C ARG A 106 -6.79 -20.69 7.67
N PHE A 107 -7.64 -20.55 6.65
CA PHE A 107 -7.41 -19.59 5.56
C PHE A 107 -7.38 -18.14 6.08
N ARG A 108 -8.30 -17.81 6.99
CA ARG A 108 -8.35 -16.50 7.64
C ARG A 108 -7.10 -16.20 8.47
N ARG A 109 -6.58 -17.19 9.20
CA ARG A 109 -5.37 -17.04 10.01
C ARG A 109 -4.12 -16.89 9.14
N VAL A 110 -4.00 -17.68 8.08
CA VAL A 110 -2.90 -17.56 7.10
C VAL A 110 -2.92 -16.19 6.45
N HIS A 111 -4.08 -15.71 6.01
CA HIS A 111 -4.23 -14.38 5.42
C HIS A 111 -3.85 -13.26 6.39
N ALA A 112 -4.31 -13.32 7.64
CA ALA A 112 -3.95 -12.35 8.66
C ALA A 112 -2.44 -12.36 8.97
N GLY A 113 -1.84 -13.55 9.06
CA GLY A 113 -0.39 -13.70 9.25
C GLY A 113 0.40 -13.13 8.09
N LEU A 114 -0.01 -13.42 6.84
CA LEU A 114 0.62 -12.87 5.63
C LEU A 114 0.61 -11.34 5.65
N VAL A 115 -0.56 -10.73 5.90
CA VAL A 115 -0.69 -9.26 5.97
C VAL A 115 0.20 -8.67 7.06
N ALA A 116 0.21 -9.26 8.26
CA ALA A 116 1.05 -8.80 9.36
C ALA A 116 2.54 -8.87 8.98
N VAL A 117 2.99 -10.00 8.43
CA VAL A 117 4.39 -10.19 7.99
C VAL A 117 4.80 -9.15 6.96
N VAL A 118 3.95 -8.87 5.97
CA VAL A 118 4.29 -7.90 4.92
C VAL A 118 4.35 -6.48 5.48
N LEU A 119 3.42 -6.10 6.35
CA LEU A 119 3.48 -4.79 7.02
C LEU A 119 4.73 -4.65 7.90
N THR A 120 5.08 -5.70 8.64
CA THR A 120 6.33 -5.73 9.42
C THR A 120 7.54 -5.61 8.51
N ALA A 121 7.59 -6.35 7.39
CA ALA A 121 8.70 -6.29 6.44
C ALA A 121 8.86 -4.90 5.82
N VAL A 122 7.75 -4.21 5.53
CA VAL A 122 7.76 -2.81 5.08
C VAL A 122 8.38 -1.89 6.13
N MET A 123 7.98 -2.03 7.40
CA MET A 123 8.52 -1.22 8.49
C MET A 123 10.01 -1.49 8.72
N VAL A 124 10.42 -2.76 8.72
CA VAL A 124 11.82 -3.17 8.84
C VAL A 124 12.65 -2.63 7.67
N ASN A 125 12.18 -2.76 6.44
CA ASN A 125 12.87 -2.23 5.26
C ASN A 125 13.09 -0.71 5.37
N TRP A 126 12.11 0.03 5.88
CA TRP A 126 12.26 1.46 6.10
C TRP A 126 13.25 1.79 7.22
N LEU A 127 13.25 1.05 8.32
CA LEU A 127 14.24 1.21 9.40
C LEU A 127 15.67 0.93 8.91
N ILE A 128 15.86 -0.07 8.04
CA ILE A 128 17.15 -0.35 7.40
C ILE A 128 17.57 0.81 6.50
N TYR A 129 16.66 1.34 5.68
CA TYR A 129 16.92 2.52 4.86
C TYR A 129 17.33 3.73 5.71
N LEU A 130 16.61 3.98 6.82
CA LEU A 130 16.90 5.08 7.73
C LEU A 130 18.28 4.89 8.41
N GLY A 131 18.58 3.68 8.89
CA GLY A 131 19.85 3.34 9.51
C GLY A 131 21.03 3.45 8.56
N GLY A 132 20.88 3.02 7.31
CA GLY A 132 21.90 3.15 6.26
C GLY A 132 22.14 4.58 5.76
N ARG A 133 21.34 5.55 6.22
CA ARG A 133 21.52 6.97 5.91
C ARG A 133 22.06 7.79 7.08
N LEU A 134 22.01 7.24 8.30
CA LEU A 134 22.52 7.86 9.53
C LEU A 134 23.96 7.42 9.85
N LEU A 135 24.48 6.39 9.17
CA LEU A 135 25.86 5.92 9.18
C LEU A 135 26.59 6.42 7.93
#